data_AF-A0A820G2G1-F1
#
_entry.id   AF-A0A820G2G1-F1
#
_cell.length_a   1.000
_cell.length_b   1.000
_cell.length_c   1.000
_cell.angle_alpha   90.00
_cell.angle_beta   90.00
_cell.angle_gamma   90.00
#
_symmetry.space_group_name_H-M   'P 1'
#
loop_
_entity.id
_entity.type
_entity.pdbx_description
1 polymer ?
#
loop_
_entity_poly.entity_id
_entity_poly.type
_entity_poly.pdbx_seq_one_letter_code
_entity_poly.pdbx_strand_id
1 'polypeptide(L)'
;VRGPDWKWAQQDDGEGHVGTVVELGKPGSNTSPDKTVVVQWDSGSRTNYRVGYQSAYDLRVYDNAPIGVRHPNVICDACRKHGIIGMRWKCARCFDFDLCTHCYMALDKHDLTHPFLRFETATNTQGVKVPPRSQSVDARIIAKGI
;
A
#
# COMPACT_ATOMS: atom_id res chain seq x y z
N VAL A 1 -0.57 2.19 7.29
CA VAL A 1 0.63 2.81 7.92
C VAL A 1 0.60 4.31 7.70
N ARG A 2 1.31 5.09 8.52
CA ARG A 2 1.46 6.55 8.32
C ARG A 2 2.04 6.93 6.95
N GLY A 3 1.57 8.05 6.44
CA GLY A 3 1.90 8.63 5.15
C GLY A 3 2.80 9.86 5.22
N PRO A 4 3.08 10.51 4.08
CA PRO A 4 4.00 11.63 3.98
C PRO A 4 3.56 12.87 4.76
N ASP A 5 2.25 13.15 4.84
CA ASP A 5 1.74 14.36 5.49
C ASP A 5 1.34 14.13 6.96
N TRP A 6 1.74 12.98 7.52
CA TRP A 6 1.43 12.59 8.89
C TRP A 6 1.96 13.61 9.90
N LYS A 7 1.07 14.11 10.76
CA LYS A 7 1.38 15.10 11.81
C LYS A 7 0.80 14.75 13.17
N TRP A 8 0.39 13.49 13.36
CA TRP A 8 -0.41 13.05 14.51
C TRP A 8 0.42 12.32 15.57
N ALA A 9 1.68 12.73 15.73
CA ALA A 9 2.63 12.13 16.67
C ALA A 9 2.66 10.59 16.56
N GLN A 10 2.42 9.87 17.66
CA GLN A 10 2.43 8.41 17.75
C GLN A 10 1.02 7.83 17.94
N GLN A 11 -0.02 8.42 17.32
CA GLN A 11 -1.38 7.87 17.40
C GLN A 11 -1.54 6.48 16.74
N ASP A 12 -0.58 6.11 15.90
CA ASP A 12 -0.35 4.79 15.31
C ASP A 12 0.82 4.05 16.00
N ASP A 13 1.26 4.44 17.20
CA ASP A 13 2.32 3.78 17.99
C ASP A 13 3.73 3.76 17.38
N GLY A 14 3.95 4.48 16.29
CA GLY A 14 5.26 4.58 15.66
C GLY A 14 5.26 4.18 14.20
N GLU A 15 6.29 4.61 13.48
CA GLU A 15 6.46 4.27 12.08
C GLU A 15 6.54 2.75 11.87
N GLY A 16 5.81 2.28 10.86
CA GLY A 16 5.66 0.87 10.52
C GLY A 16 4.42 0.20 11.09
N HIS A 17 3.75 0.78 12.10
CA HIS A 17 2.52 0.17 12.61
C HIS A 17 1.38 0.24 11.59
N VAL A 18 0.67 -0.87 11.48
CA VAL A 18 -0.46 -1.04 10.55
C VAL A 18 -1.78 -0.82 11.26
N GLY A 19 -2.78 -0.50 10.44
CA GLY A 19 -4.14 -0.27 10.87
C GLY A 19 -5.08 -0.48 9.69
N THR A 20 -6.33 -0.75 10.00
CA THR A 20 -7.37 -1.08 9.04
C THR A 20 -8.27 0.13 8.80
N VAL A 21 -8.49 0.48 7.53
CA VAL A 21 -9.51 1.47 7.17
C VAL A 21 -10.89 0.85 7.40
N VAL A 22 -11.70 1.45 8.27
CA VAL A 22 -13.01 0.92 8.68
C VAL A 22 -14.19 1.76 8.22
N GLU A 23 -13.97 3.03 7.85
CA GLU A 23 -15.03 3.95 7.46
C GLU A 23 -14.51 4.98 6.46
N LEU A 24 -15.31 5.29 5.44
CA LEU A 24 -15.04 6.39 4.52
C LEU A 24 -15.78 7.64 5.01
N GLY A 25 -15.07 8.77 5.06
CA GLY A 25 -15.65 10.06 5.35
C GLY A 25 -16.64 10.49 4.27
N LYS A 26 -17.62 11.30 4.65
CA LYS A 26 -18.74 11.71 3.79
C LYS A 26 -18.96 13.21 3.85
N PRO A 27 -19.43 13.83 2.75
CA PRO A 27 -19.87 15.23 2.77
C PRO A 27 -20.90 15.48 3.87
N GLY A 28 -20.73 16.55 4.64
CA GLY A 28 -21.65 16.95 5.71
C GLY A 28 -21.51 16.22 7.06
N SER A 29 -20.61 15.24 7.18
CA SER A 29 -20.30 14.63 8.48
C SER A 29 -19.43 15.55 9.34
N ASN A 30 -19.83 15.76 10.59
CA ASN A 30 -19.06 16.56 11.56
C ASN A 30 -17.85 15.82 12.14
N THR A 31 -17.88 14.49 12.13
CA THR A 31 -16.84 13.63 12.73
C THR A 31 -15.88 13.04 11.68
N SER A 32 -16.41 12.70 10.51
CA SER A 32 -15.65 12.09 9.40
C SER A 32 -15.96 12.80 8.08
N PRO A 33 -15.46 14.02 7.86
CA PRO A 33 -15.74 14.80 6.64
C PRO A 33 -15.27 14.11 5.36
N ASP A 34 -15.72 14.60 4.21
CA ASP A 34 -15.24 14.13 2.90
C ASP A 34 -13.70 14.19 2.78
N LYS A 35 -13.14 13.26 2.00
CA LYS A 35 -11.68 13.06 1.85
C LYS A 35 -10.93 12.74 3.14
N THR A 36 -11.63 12.15 4.11
CA THR A 36 -11.04 11.51 5.29
C THR A 36 -11.44 10.04 5.35
N VAL A 37 -10.72 9.26 6.14
CA VAL A 37 -11.08 7.87 6.47
C VAL A 37 -10.87 7.64 7.96
N VAL A 38 -11.68 6.77 8.56
CA VAL A 38 -11.43 6.27 9.92
C VAL A 38 -10.55 5.04 9.84
N VAL A 39 -9.47 5.05 10.61
CA VAL A 39 -8.56 3.91 10.77
C VAL A 39 -8.71 3.37 12.18
N GLN A 40 -8.87 2.05 12.26
CA GLN A 40 -8.68 1.26 13.47
C GLN A 40 -7.23 0.75 13.45
N TRP A 41 -6.36 1.33 14.27
CA TRP A 41 -5.00 0.82 14.46
C TRP A 41 -5.03 -0.46 15.27
N ASP A 42 -4.06 -1.32 15.03
CA ASP A 42 -3.97 -2.65 15.67
C ASP A 42 -3.74 -2.58 17.17
N SER A 43 -3.19 -1.46 17.66
CA SER A 43 -3.08 -1.16 19.09
C SER A 43 -4.41 -0.83 19.78
N GLY A 44 -5.48 -0.65 19.00
CA GLY A 44 -6.82 -0.33 19.49
C GLY A 44 -7.24 1.13 19.28
N SER A 45 -6.32 2.04 18.97
CA SER A 45 -6.66 3.44 18.66
C SER A 45 -7.55 3.55 17.41
N ARG A 46 -8.61 4.36 17.48
CA ARG A 46 -9.57 4.58 16.37
C ARG A 46 -9.84 6.06 16.16
N THR A 47 -9.48 6.58 15.00
CA THR A 47 -9.75 8.00 14.65
C THR A 47 -9.67 8.23 13.15
N ASN A 48 -10.04 9.43 12.69
CA ASN A 48 -10.03 9.80 11.28
C ASN A 48 -8.71 10.49 10.84
N TYR A 49 -8.35 10.27 9.58
CA TYR A 49 -7.12 10.75 8.95
C TYR A 49 -7.39 11.27 7.54
N ARG A 50 -6.54 12.17 7.05
CA ARG A 50 -6.71 12.83 5.74
C ARG A 50 -6.23 11.93 4.61
N VAL A 51 -7.04 11.80 3.57
CA VAL A 51 -6.71 11.10 2.31
C VAL A 51 -6.98 11.99 1.09
N GLY A 52 -6.75 13.30 1.26
CA GLY A 52 -7.05 14.34 0.29
C GLY A 52 -7.72 15.58 0.91
N TYR A 53 -8.18 15.51 2.16
CA TYR A 53 -8.66 16.68 2.89
C TYR A 53 -7.52 17.68 3.10
N GLN A 54 -7.73 18.94 2.72
CA GLN A 54 -6.69 19.97 2.65
C GLN A 54 -5.45 19.55 1.84
N SER A 55 -5.65 18.74 0.78
CA SER A 55 -4.59 18.25 -0.09
C SER A 55 -3.49 17.45 0.63
N ALA A 56 -3.84 16.81 1.75
CA ALA A 56 -2.91 16.04 2.57
C ALA A 56 -3.26 14.55 2.61
N TYR A 57 -2.22 13.72 2.65
CA TYR A 57 -2.28 12.27 2.67
C TYR A 57 -1.52 11.75 3.89
N ASP A 58 -2.27 11.53 4.98
CA ASP A 58 -1.74 11.05 6.25
C ASP A 58 -1.43 9.55 6.23
N LEU A 59 -1.82 8.82 5.19
CA LEU A 59 -1.74 7.36 5.15
C LEU A 59 -1.08 6.86 3.88
N ARG A 60 -0.45 5.68 3.96
CA ARG A 60 -0.05 4.85 2.81
C ARG A 60 -0.76 3.51 2.87
N VAL A 61 -1.19 3.04 1.70
CA VAL A 61 -1.74 1.70 1.53
C VAL A 61 -0.59 0.68 1.61
N TYR A 62 -0.70 -0.24 2.57
CA TYR A 62 0.27 -1.33 2.75
C TYR A 62 -0.18 -2.60 2.02
N ASP A 63 -1.44 -2.99 2.20
CA ASP A 63 -2.06 -4.11 1.52
C ASP A 63 -3.51 -3.76 1.14
N ASN A 64 -3.93 -4.16 -0.06
CA ASN A 64 -5.27 -4.01 -0.58
C ASN A 64 -5.90 -5.36 -0.98
N ALA A 65 -5.25 -6.48 -0.69
CA ALA A 65 -5.85 -7.81 -0.82
C ALA A 65 -7.17 -7.96 -0.02
N PRO A 66 -7.30 -7.45 1.21
CA PRO A 66 -8.52 -7.62 2.01
C PRO A 66 -9.79 -6.99 1.39
N ILE A 67 -9.64 -5.96 0.56
CA ILE A 67 -10.77 -5.33 -0.16
C ILE A 67 -11.13 -6.06 -1.47
N GLY A 68 -10.51 -7.21 -1.73
CA GLY A 68 -10.85 -8.08 -2.86
C GLY A 68 -10.11 -7.78 -4.17
N VAL A 69 -9.10 -6.90 -4.17
CA VAL A 69 -8.28 -6.65 -5.36
C VAL A 69 -7.55 -7.92 -5.77
N ARG A 70 -7.69 -8.31 -7.04
CA ARG A 70 -7.08 -9.52 -7.61
C ARG A 70 -6.74 -9.34 -9.09
N HIS A 71 -5.64 -9.94 -9.52
CA HIS A 71 -5.23 -10.07 -10.91
C HIS A 71 -5.23 -11.56 -11.29
N PRO A 72 -6.40 -12.13 -11.63
CA PRO A 72 -6.59 -13.60 -11.71
C PRO A 72 -5.73 -14.26 -12.80
N ASN A 73 -5.46 -13.54 -13.88
CA ASN A 73 -4.74 -14.06 -15.04
C ASN A 73 -3.23 -13.79 -14.98
N VAL A 74 -2.70 -13.42 -13.81
CA VAL A 74 -1.27 -13.10 -13.62
C VAL A 74 -0.68 -14.06 -12.62
N ILE A 75 0.49 -14.61 -12.96
CA ILE A 75 1.26 -15.52 -12.11
C ILE A 75 2.43 -14.73 -11.53
N CYS A 76 2.71 -14.90 -10.24
CA CYS A 76 3.95 -14.36 -9.68
C CYS A 76 5.14 -15.23 -10.13
N ASP A 77 6.11 -14.66 -10.83
CA ASP A 77 7.24 -15.42 -11.38
C ASP A 77 8.17 -15.97 -10.31
N ALA A 78 8.22 -15.34 -9.12
CA ALA A 78 9.08 -15.80 -8.04
C ALA A 78 8.48 -16.94 -7.20
N CYS A 79 7.19 -16.89 -6.85
CA CYS A 79 6.55 -17.90 -6.00
C CYS A 79 5.57 -18.82 -6.74
N ARG A 80 5.37 -18.59 -8.04
CA ARG A 80 4.51 -19.39 -8.94
C ARG A 80 3.04 -19.46 -8.54
N LYS A 81 2.58 -18.65 -7.58
CA LYS A 81 1.16 -18.55 -7.22
C LYS A 81 0.38 -17.93 -8.37
N HIS A 82 -0.68 -18.63 -8.79
CA HIS A 82 -1.65 -18.17 -9.78
C HIS A 82 -2.61 -17.17 -9.16
N GLY A 83 -2.91 -16.11 -9.89
CA GLY A 83 -3.81 -15.05 -9.44
C GLY A 83 -3.15 -14.21 -8.35
N ILE A 84 -2.50 -13.12 -8.73
CA ILE A 84 -1.95 -12.18 -7.74
C ILE A 84 -3.10 -11.57 -6.94
N ILE A 85 -3.04 -11.72 -5.62
CA ILE A 85 -3.98 -11.12 -4.67
C ILE A 85 -3.36 -9.81 -4.17
N GLY A 86 -4.15 -8.74 -4.17
CA GLY A 86 -3.69 -7.39 -3.88
C GLY A 86 -2.90 -6.77 -5.04
N MET A 87 -1.98 -5.87 -4.71
CA MET A 87 -1.16 -5.15 -5.69
C MET A 87 -0.28 -6.09 -6.54
N ARG A 88 -0.25 -5.82 -7.84
CA ARG A 88 0.66 -6.46 -8.81
C ARG A 88 1.86 -5.56 -9.06
N TRP A 89 3.05 -6.17 -9.09
CA TRP A 89 4.32 -5.51 -9.33
C TRP A 89 4.96 -6.06 -10.60
N LYS A 90 4.86 -5.33 -11.72
CA LYS A 90 5.46 -5.74 -13.00
C LYS A 90 6.84 -5.11 -13.16
N CYS A 91 7.86 -5.89 -13.48
CA CYS A 91 9.16 -5.34 -13.80
C CYS A 91 9.07 -4.48 -15.08
N ALA A 92 9.63 -3.27 -15.04
CA ALA A 92 9.61 -2.36 -16.19
C ALA A 92 10.79 -2.58 -17.16
N ARG A 93 11.67 -3.55 -16.87
CA ARG A 93 12.83 -3.92 -17.71
C ARG A 93 12.73 -5.31 -18.31
N CYS A 94 12.23 -6.28 -17.54
CA CYS A 94 12.15 -7.67 -17.99
C CYS A 94 10.85 -7.91 -18.76
N PHE A 95 10.94 -8.73 -19.80
CA PHE A 95 9.77 -9.19 -20.53
C PHE A 95 8.90 -10.05 -19.62
N ASP A 96 7.63 -9.65 -19.53
CA ASP A 96 6.56 -10.33 -18.80
C ASP A 96 6.90 -10.86 -17.40
N PHE A 97 7.61 -10.07 -16.59
CA PHE A 97 7.98 -10.47 -15.23
C PHE A 97 7.12 -9.77 -14.17
N ASP A 98 6.43 -10.53 -13.34
CA ASP A 98 5.44 -10.09 -12.38
C ASP A 98 5.67 -10.67 -10.98
N LEU A 99 5.49 -9.85 -9.95
CA LEU A 99 5.59 -10.23 -8.54
C LEU A 99 4.31 -9.87 -7.78
N CYS A 100 3.93 -10.73 -6.84
CA CYS A 100 2.96 -10.38 -5.80
C CYS A 100 3.61 -9.49 -4.73
N THR A 101 2.79 -8.78 -3.94
CA THR A 101 3.26 -7.90 -2.85
C THR A 101 4.21 -8.60 -1.89
N HIS A 102 3.97 -9.86 -1.53
CA HIS A 102 4.87 -10.59 -0.62
C HIS A 102 6.26 -10.83 -1.23
N CYS A 103 6.34 -11.19 -2.52
CA CYS A 103 7.63 -11.39 -3.19
C CYS A 103 8.37 -10.07 -3.43
N TYR A 104 7.63 -9.00 -3.73
CA TYR A 104 8.19 -7.67 -3.95
C TYR A 104 8.65 -6.99 -2.65
N MET A 105 7.79 -6.95 -1.63
CA MET A 105 8.00 -6.20 -0.39
C MET A 105 8.71 -7.01 0.69
N ALA A 106 8.39 -8.30 0.88
CA ALA A 106 8.84 -9.06 2.04
C ALA A 106 10.15 -9.82 1.75
N LEU A 107 10.21 -10.50 0.61
CA LEU A 107 11.28 -11.45 0.27
C LEU A 107 12.34 -10.88 -0.69
N ASP A 108 12.22 -9.61 -1.09
CA ASP A 108 13.15 -8.93 -2.01
C ASP A 108 13.50 -9.77 -3.25
N LYS A 109 12.48 -10.47 -3.79
CA LYS A 109 12.66 -11.30 -4.99
C LYS A 109 12.91 -10.40 -6.20
N HIS A 110 13.68 -10.92 -7.15
CA HIS A 110 14.13 -10.24 -8.37
C HIS A 110 15.17 -9.13 -8.12
N ASP A 111 15.86 -8.71 -9.18
CA ASP A 111 16.88 -7.66 -9.14
C ASP A 111 16.33 -6.37 -8.50
N LEU A 112 17.02 -5.87 -7.47
CA LEU A 112 16.64 -4.65 -6.74
C LEU A 112 16.96 -3.37 -7.51
N THR A 113 17.79 -3.44 -8.54
CA THR A 113 18.15 -2.33 -9.44
C THR A 113 17.12 -2.11 -10.56
N HIS A 114 16.15 -3.02 -10.71
CA HIS A 114 15.10 -2.92 -11.70
C HIS A 114 13.93 -2.05 -11.19
N PRO A 115 13.47 -1.04 -11.97
CA PRO A 115 12.24 -0.33 -11.67
C PRO A 115 11.02 -1.22 -11.95
N PHE A 116 9.92 -0.93 -11.27
CA PHE A 116 8.67 -1.66 -11.40
C PHE A 116 7.51 -0.74 -11.79
N LEU A 117 6.43 -1.32 -12.29
CA LEU A 117 5.10 -0.73 -12.40
C LEU A 117 4.22 -1.34 -11.32
N ARG A 118 3.63 -0.50 -10.47
CA ARG A 118 2.65 -0.89 -9.45
C ARG A 118 1.24 -0.79 -10.01
N PHE A 119 0.49 -1.87 -9.93
CA PHE A 119 -0.92 -1.92 -10.30
C PHE A 119 -1.75 -2.13 -9.03
N GLU A 120 -2.55 -1.12 -8.69
CA GLU A 120 -3.40 -1.13 -7.49
C GLU A 120 -4.78 -1.75 -7.72
N THR A 121 -5.22 -1.81 -8.97
CA THR A 121 -6.51 -2.41 -9.35
C THR A 121 -6.35 -3.26 -10.61
N ALA A 122 -7.23 -4.24 -10.78
CA ALA A 122 -7.24 -5.12 -11.96
C ALA A 122 -7.56 -4.38 -13.26
N THR A 123 -8.33 -3.30 -13.16
CA THR A 123 -8.80 -2.50 -14.30
C THR A 123 -7.79 -1.44 -14.72
N ASN A 124 -6.81 -1.12 -13.88
CA ASN A 124 -5.80 -0.15 -14.24
C ASN A 124 -4.82 -0.78 -15.26
N THR A 125 -4.87 -0.29 -16.49
CA THR A 125 -3.93 -0.70 -17.56
C THR A 125 -2.64 0.11 -17.52
N GLN A 126 -2.64 1.28 -16.88
CA GLN A 126 -1.50 2.18 -16.74
C GLN A 126 -0.95 2.07 -15.31
N GLY A 127 -0.08 1.08 -15.09
CA GLY A 127 0.63 0.92 -13.82
C GLY A 127 1.47 2.15 -13.48
N VAL A 128 1.64 2.43 -12.19
CA VAL A 128 2.44 3.56 -11.70
C VAL A 128 3.90 3.14 -11.60
N LYS A 129 4.80 3.82 -12.31
CA LYS A 129 6.23 3.52 -12.25
C LYS A 129 6.80 3.86 -10.87
N VAL A 130 7.45 2.89 -10.25
CA VAL A 130 8.21 3.03 -9.01
C VAL A 130 9.70 2.85 -9.28
N PRO A 131 10.58 3.62 -8.59
CA PRO A 131 12.02 3.51 -8.79
C PRO A 131 12.55 2.14 -8.33
N PRO A 132 13.80 1.79 -8.70
CA PRO A 132 14.47 0.61 -8.16
C PRO A 132 14.44 0.57 -6.64
N ARG A 133 14.19 -0.62 -6.06
CA ARG A 133 14.20 -0.83 -4.61
C ARG A 133 15.57 -0.50 -3.99
N SER A 134 16.67 -0.70 -4.73
CA SER A 134 18.02 -0.34 -4.32
C SER A 134 18.27 1.16 -4.17
N GLN A 135 17.40 2.01 -4.74
CA GLN A 135 17.48 3.47 -4.64
C GLN A 135 16.57 4.04 -3.55
N SER A 136 15.96 3.19 -2.72
CA SER A 136 15.13 3.66 -1.61
C SER A 136 16.04 4.34 -0.59
N VAL A 137 15.91 5.66 -0.46
CA VAL A 137 16.76 6.48 0.42
C VAL A 137 16.45 6.30 1.90
N ASP A 138 15.22 5.88 2.20
CA ASP A 138 14.79 5.55 3.56
C ASP A 138 15.11 4.09 3.87
N ALA A 139 15.51 3.83 5.12
CA ALA A 139 15.65 2.47 5.60
C ALA A 139 14.32 1.73 5.40
N ARG A 140 14.37 0.46 4.94
CA ARG A 140 13.18 -0.36 4.79
C ARG A 140 12.47 -0.48 6.15
N ILE A 141 11.28 0.11 6.24
CA ILE A 141 10.45 0.04 7.43
C ILE A 141 9.76 -1.33 7.47
N ILE A 142 9.85 -1.99 8.63
CA ILE A 142 9.17 -3.26 8.88
C ILE A 142 7.78 -2.95 9.41
N ALA A 143 6.76 -3.58 8.82
CA ALA A 143 5.39 -3.48 9.29
C ALA A 143 5.25 -4.14 10.68
N LYS A 144 4.52 -3.49 11.60
CA LYS A 144 4.26 -3.94 12.97
C LYS A 144 2.76 -3.96 13.24
N GLY A 145 2.27 -4.93 13.99
CA GLY A 145 0.84 -5.13 14.20
C GLY A 145 0.45 -6.60 14.03
N ILE A 146 -0.85 -6.86 13.89
CA ILE A 146 -1.48 -8.18 13.89
C ILE A 146 -1.48 -8.80 12.48
#